data_AF-A0A9X0DYF2-F1
#
_entry.id   AF-A0A9X0DYF2-F1
#
_cell.length_a   1.000
_cell.length_b   1.000
_cell.length_c   1.000
_cell.angle_alpha   90.00
_cell.angle_beta   90.00
_cell.angle_gamma   90.00
#
_symmetry.space_group_name_H-M   'P 1'
#
loop_
_entity.id
_entity.type
_entity.pdbx_description
1 polymer ?
#
loop_
_entity_poly.entity_id
_entity_poly.type
_entity_poly.pdbx_seq_one_letter_code
_entity_poly.pdbx_strand_id
1 'polypeptide(L)'
;MPQAPAQQRLHAMLDLLRQQIAQQPDGACRQPRFDSQLFRTSGTRLADYLRELEGNITQLTAADTDVVRRQWLAEKVLDQIAALQRECQSQQLRVKRERPRVDSRQTKREEYQGYEKRLLAMIQQREQHLARAETLSVQQQLIREVDQLQERLARCRAAIYKLELPAMPR
;
A
#
# COMPACT_ATOMS: atom_id res chain seq x y z
N MET A 1 34.70 -6.20 -13.59
CA MET A 1 33.25 -6.19 -13.31
C MET A 1 32.63 -5.07 -14.13
N PRO A 2 31.79 -5.35 -15.14
CA PRO A 2 31.16 -4.28 -15.90
C PRO A 2 30.22 -3.55 -14.95
N GLN A 3 30.49 -2.28 -14.68
CA GLN A 3 29.58 -1.46 -13.90
C GLN A 3 28.29 -1.33 -14.70
N ALA A 4 27.16 -1.76 -14.15
CA ALA A 4 25.87 -1.51 -14.77
C ALA A 4 25.75 0.00 -15.09
N PRO A 5 25.26 0.38 -16.29
CA PRO A 5 25.10 1.78 -16.68
C PRO A 5 24.41 2.54 -15.54
N ALA A 6 24.88 3.74 -15.24
CA ALA A 6 24.45 4.52 -14.06
C ALA A 6 22.92 4.60 -13.93
N GLN A 7 22.22 4.64 -15.08
CA GLN A 7 20.78 4.58 -15.16
C GLN A 7 20.18 3.29 -14.58
N GLN A 8 20.71 2.10 -14.89
CA GLN A 8 20.22 0.84 -14.35
C GLN A 8 20.39 0.76 -12.84
N ARG A 9 21.51 1.27 -12.31
CA ARG A 9 21.74 1.33 -10.85
C ARG A 9 20.72 2.24 -10.17
N LEU A 10 20.41 3.39 -10.77
CA LEU A 10 19.42 4.32 -10.26
C LEU A 10 18.01 3.71 -10.22
N HIS A 11 17.62 2.98 -11.27
CA HIS A 11 16.33 2.27 -11.31
C HIS A 11 16.27 1.16 -10.25
N ALA A 12 17.33 0.38 -10.08
CA ALA A 12 17.40 -0.65 -9.04
C ALA A 12 17.28 -0.07 -7.62
N MET A 13 17.90 1.10 -7.37
CA MET A 13 17.77 1.81 -6.09
C MET A 13 16.34 2.32 -5.86
N LEU A 14 15.68 2.82 -6.91
CA LEU A 14 14.29 3.26 -6.85
C LEU A 14 13.35 2.09 -6.55
N ASP A 15 13.54 0.94 -7.20
CA ASP A 15 12.71 -0.25 -6.95
C ASP A 15 12.89 -0.77 -5.51
N LEU A 16 14.12 -0.77 -5.00
CA LEU A 16 14.39 -1.10 -3.59
C LEU A 16 13.67 -0.12 -2.65
N LEU A 17 13.76 1.19 -2.91
CA LEU A 17 13.06 2.22 -2.13
C LEU A 17 11.54 2.03 -2.18
N ARG A 18 10.98 1.68 -3.35
CA ARG A 18 9.55 1.42 -3.53
C ARG A 18 9.11 0.23 -2.67
N GLN A 19 9.88 -0.86 -2.66
CA GLN A 19 9.60 -2.03 -1.82
C GLN A 19 9.69 -1.69 -0.32
N GLN A 20 10.71 -0.93 0.10
CA GLN A 20 10.87 -0.51 1.50
C GLN A 20 9.72 0.36 1.96
N ILE A 21 9.28 1.33 1.14
CA ILE A 21 8.15 2.20 1.46
C ILE A 21 6.84 1.41 1.48
N ALA A 22 6.66 0.42 0.59
CA ALA A 22 5.46 -0.44 0.58
C ALA A 22 5.34 -1.33 1.84
N GLN A 23 6.46 -1.67 2.49
CA GLN A 23 6.45 -2.41 3.76
C GLN A 23 6.14 -1.53 4.97
N GLN A 24 6.10 -0.20 4.79
CA GLN A 24 5.76 0.72 5.87
C GLN A 24 4.25 0.96 5.94
N PRO A 25 3.72 1.27 7.14
CA PRO A 25 2.31 1.59 7.28
C PRO A 25 1.91 2.75 6.37
N ASP A 26 0.94 2.50 5.48
CA ASP A 26 0.34 3.53 4.64
C ASP A 26 -0.48 4.48 5.52
N GLY A 27 0.12 5.60 5.87
CA GLY A 27 -0.50 6.62 6.69
C GLY A 27 0.11 7.99 6.43
N ALA A 28 -0.72 9.00 6.59
CA ALA A 28 -0.28 10.39 6.54
C ALA A 28 0.36 10.79 7.88
N CYS A 29 1.50 11.46 7.82
CA CYS A 29 2.03 12.20 8.96
C CYS A 29 1.23 13.51 9.16
N ARG A 30 1.28 14.07 10.38
CA ARG A 30 0.61 15.36 10.66
C ARG A 30 1.27 16.54 9.95
N GLN A 31 2.53 16.39 9.57
CA GLN A 31 3.35 17.41 8.92
C GLN A 31 4.14 16.77 7.76
N PRO A 32 4.56 17.56 6.76
CA PRO A 32 5.53 17.13 5.75
C PRO A 32 6.78 16.56 6.42
N ARG A 33 7.33 15.47 5.86
CA ARG A 33 8.48 14.77 6.45
C ARG A 33 9.82 15.35 6.02
N PHE A 34 9.85 15.96 4.85
CA PHE A 34 11.04 16.56 4.28
C PHE A 34 10.86 18.05 4.10
N ASP A 35 11.97 18.78 4.13
CA ASP A 35 12.01 20.20 3.82
C ASP A 35 11.66 20.44 2.34
N SER A 36 11.04 21.59 2.08
CA SER A 36 10.78 22.16 0.76
C SER A 36 12.02 22.26 -0.15
N GLN A 37 13.21 22.36 0.43
CA GLN A 37 14.48 22.39 -0.30
C GLN A 37 14.80 21.03 -0.94
N LEU A 38 14.47 19.93 -0.26
CA LEU A 38 14.69 18.57 -0.75
C LEU A 38 13.54 18.11 -1.65
N PHE A 39 12.30 18.35 -1.24
CA PHE A 39 11.10 17.97 -1.99
C PHE A 39 10.17 19.15 -2.13
N ARG A 40 9.72 19.43 -3.35
CA ARG A 40 8.75 20.51 -3.60
C ARG A 40 7.36 20.13 -3.08
N THR A 41 7.06 18.85 -3.03
CA THR A 41 5.77 18.31 -2.58
C THR A 41 5.63 18.46 -1.06
N SER A 42 4.58 19.13 -0.61
CA SER A 42 4.21 19.22 0.81
C SER A 42 3.37 18.02 1.29
N GLY A 43 3.56 16.86 0.64
CA GLY A 43 2.81 15.65 0.89
C GLY A 43 3.08 15.09 2.29
N THR A 44 2.05 14.53 2.91
CA THR A 44 2.19 13.89 4.23
C THR A 44 2.44 12.39 4.14
N ARG A 45 2.51 11.83 2.93
CA ARG A 45 2.76 10.40 2.66
C ARG A 45 4.10 10.22 1.95
N LEU A 46 4.79 9.12 2.24
CA LEU A 46 6.05 8.77 1.56
C LEU A 46 5.86 8.50 0.05
N ALA A 47 4.67 8.03 -0.33
CA ALA A 47 4.31 7.80 -1.73
C ALA A 47 4.34 9.09 -2.58
N ASP A 48 4.03 10.25 -2.00
CA ASP A 48 4.05 11.52 -2.73
C ASP A 48 5.48 11.96 -3.08
N TYR A 49 6.41 11.76 -2.14
CA TYR A 49 7.83 12.02 -2.34
C TYR A 49 8.46 11.04 -3.35
N LEU A 50 8.03 9.78 -3.34
CA LEU A 50 8.46 8.79 -4.32
C LEU A 50 7.99 9.17 -5.74
N ARG A 51 6.77 9.67 -5.89
CA ARG A 51 6.25 10.16 -7.18
C ARG A 51 7.04 11.36 -7.70
N GLU A 52 7.42 12.30 -6.83
CA GLU A 52 8.29 13.42 -7.20
C GLU A 52 9.67 12.93 -7.65
N LEU A 53 10.27 12.00 -6.92
CA LEU A 53 11.56 11.40 -7.26
C LEU A 53 11.51 10.69 -8.63
N GLU A 54 10.46 9.90 -8.90
CA GLU A 54 10.24 9.23 -10.19
C GLU A 54 10.17 10.24 -11.36
N GLY A 55 9.45 11.34 -11.16
CA GLY A 55 9.38 12.43 -12.14
C GLY A 55 10.75 13.08 -12.38
N ASN A 56 11.52 13.33 -11.31
CA ASN A 56 12.87 13.89 -11.41
C ASN A 56 13.83 12.94 -12.14
N ILE A 57 13.76 11.63 -11.87
CA ILE A 57 14.59 10.63 -12.57
C ILE A 57 14.23 10.57 -14.06
N THR A 58 12.94 10.63 -14.39
CA THR A 58 12.47 10.64 -15.79
C THR A 58 12.94 11.89 -16.54
N GLN A 59 12.93 13.06 -15.87
CA GLN A 59 13.49 14.29 -16.43
C GLN A 59 15.02 14.23 -16.59
N LEU A 60 15.71 13.53 -15.68
CA LEU A 60 17.16 13.35 -15.74
C LEU A 60 17.58 12.48 -16.92
N THR A 61 16.80 11.45 -17.24
CA THR A 61 17.05 10.53 -18.37
C THR A 61 16.53 11.05 -19.70
N ALA A 62 15.79 12.17 -19.72
CA ALA A 62 15.36 12.81 -20.95
C ALA A 62 16.54 13.41 -21.73
N ALA A 63 16.52 13.21 -23.05
CA ALA A 63 17.58 13.66 -23.95
C ALA A 63 17.71 15.19 -24.02
N ASP A 64 16.60 15.91 -23.81
CA ASP A 64 16.45 17.36 -24.00
C ASP A 64 16.85 18.21 -22.77
N THR A 65 17.43 17.58 -21.74
CA THR A 65 17.81 18.29 -20.51
C THR A 65 19.20 18.93 -20.68
N ASP A 66 19.25 20.26 -20.56
CA ASP A 66 20.49 21.06 -20.53
C ASP A 66 21.50 20.51 -19.50
N VAL A 67 22.79 20.58 -19.80
CA VAL A 67 23.89 20.01 -19.01
C VAL A 67 23.90 20.54 -17.57
N VAL A 68 23.73 21.85 -17.40
CA VAL A 68 23.69 22.49 -16.06
C VAL A 68 22.48 22.01 -15.28
N ARG A 69 21.32 21.93 -15.94
CA ARG A 69 20.07 21.44 -15.34
C ARG A 69 20.15 19.96 -14.99
N ARG A 70 20.81 19.15 -15.82
CA ARG A 70 21.03 17.72 -15.61
C ARG A 70 21.92 17.46 -14.40
N GLN A 71 22.99 18.23 -14.23
CA GLN A 71 23.87 18.11 -13.07
C GLN A 71 23.13 18.45 -11.77
N TRP A 72 22.44 19.60 -11.74
CA TRP A 72 21.63 19.99 -10.58
C TRP A 72 20.56 18.96 -10.23
N LEU A 73 19.89 18.40 -11.25
CA LEU A 73 18.86 17.38 -11.05
C LEU A 73 19.46 16.06 -10.54
N ALA A 74 20.66 15.68 -10.99
CA ALA A 74 21.36 14.49 -10.50
C ALA A 74 21.73 14.63 -9.02
N GLU A 75 22.29 15.78 -8.62
CA GLU A 75 22.59 16.09 -7.21
C GLU A 75 21.32 16.02 -6.36
N LYS A 76 20.24 16.68 -6.83
CA LYS A 76 18.96 16.67 -6.14
C LYS A 76 18.36 15.26 -5.99
N VAL A 77 18.44 14.43 -7.04
CA VAL A 77 17.96 13.04 -7.00
C VAL A 77 18.74 12.21 -5.99
N LEU A 78 20.06 12.38 -5.89
CA LEU A 78 20.89 11.70 -4.90
C LEU A 78 20.50 12.10 -3.47
N ASP A 79 20.30 13.39 -3.22
CA ASP A 79 19.86 13.90 -1.92
C ASP A 79 18.48 13.38 -1.53
N GLN A 80 17.54 13.34 -2.48
CA GLN A 80 16.18 12.79 -2.30
C GLN A 80 16.22 11.30 -1.97
N ILE A 81 17.04 10.51 -2.68
CA ILE A 81 17.24 9.07 -2.41
C ILE A 81 17.81 8.87 -1.01
N ALA A 82 18.88 9.60 -0.67
CA ALA A 82 19.52 9.47 0.64
C ALA A 82 18.58 9.86 1.78
N ALA A 83 17.77 10.91 1.59
CA ALA A 83 16.76 11.33 2.55
C ALA A 83 15.67 10.25 2.75
N LEU A 84 15.15 9.67 1.66
CA LEU A 84 14.16 8.58 1.73
C LEU A 84 14.73 7.33 2.40
N GLN A 85 15.95 6.93 2.07
CA GLN A 85 16.61 5.77 2.70
C GLN A 85 16.78 5.96 4.21
N ARG A 86 17.24 7.15 4.64
CA ARG A 86 17.36 7.49 6.06
C ARG A 86 16.01 7.47 6.77
N GLU A 87 14.97 8.01 6.14
CA GLU A 87 13.62 7.99 6.70
C GLU A 87 13.09 6.56 6.83
N CYS A 88 13.32 5.70 5.83
CA CYS A 88 12.94 4.29 5.87
C CYS A 88 13.56 3.55 7.06
N GLN A 89 14.84 3.81 7.35
CA GLN A 89 15.57 3.19 8.46
C GLN A 89 15.19 3.75 9.83
N SER A 90 14.97 5.06 9.93
CA SER A 90 14.71 5.75 11.20
C SER A 90 13.25 5.75 11.63
N GLN A 91 12.31 5.39 10.74
CA GLN A 91 10.87 5.42 11.02
C GLN A 91 10.45 4.62 12.26
N GLN A 92 11.11 3.48 12.53
CA GLN A 92 10.80 2.66 13.72
C GLN A 92 11.24 3.31 15.03
N LEU A 93 12.22 4.22 14.98
CA LEU A 93 12.79 4.93 16.13
C LEU A 93 12.03 6.23 16.45
N ARG A 94 11.17 6.71 15.55
CA ARG A 94 10.41 7.96 15.76
C ARG A 94 9.40 7.85 16.90
N VAL A 95 9.16 8.98 17.55
CA VAL A 95 8.13 9.13 18.59
C VAL A 95 6.73 8.92 18.02
N LYS A 96 5.81 8.36 18.81
CA LYS A 96 4.47 7.95 18.38
C LYS A 96 3.66 9.04 17.67
N ARG A 97 3.88 10.32 18.01
CA ARG A 97 3.21 11.49 17.41
C ARG A 97 3.65 11.83 15.98
N GLU A 98 4.87 11.42 15.62
CA GLU A 98 5.48 11.67 14.31
C GLU A 98 5.34 10.46 13.37
N ARG A 99 4.90 9.31 13.91
CA ARG A 99 4.58 8.13 13.11
C ARG A 99 3.36 8.40 12.23
N PRO A 100 3.33 7.82 11.01
CA PRO A 100 2.18 7.93 10.14
C PRO A 100 0.96 7.37 10.85
N ARG A 101 -0.14 8.12 10.81
CA ARG A 101 -1.39 7.67 11.40
C ARG A 101 -2.01 6.67 10.43
N VAL A 102 -1.97 5.39 10.79
CA VAL A 102 -2.69 4.34 10.05
C VAL A 102 -4.16 4.73 10.03
N ASP A 103 -4.75 4.80 8.84
CA ASP A 103 -6.18 5.02 8.75
C ASP A 103 -6.88 3.80 9.35
N SER A 104 -7.49 4.00 10.53
CA SER A 104 -8.23 2.96 11.22
C SER A 104 -9.33 2.32 10.35
N ARG A 105 -9.83 3.04 9.33
CA ARG A 105 -10.76 2.51 8.34
C ARG A 105 -10.08 1.54 7.39
N GLN A 106 -8.87 1.86 6.94
CA GLN A 106 -8.07 1.00 6.07
C GLN A 106 -7.71 -0.33 6.76
N THR A 107 -7.26 -0.28 8.01
CA THR A 107 -7.00 -1.50 8.79
C THR A 107 -8.25 -2.37 8.96
N LYS A 108 -9.39 -1.75 9.31
CA LYS A 108 -10.67 -2.48 9.41
C LYS A 108 -11.13 -3.05 8.06
N ARG A 109 -10.85 -2.34 6.96
CA ARG A 109 -11.17 -2.81 5.60
C ARG A 109 -10.37 -4.06 5.25
N GLU A 110 -9.07 -4.06 5.51
CA GLU A 110 -8.20 -5.22 5.29
C GLU A 110 -8.65 -6.43 6.14
N GLU A 111 -9.00 -6.18 7.40
CA GLU A 111 -9.54 -7.20 8.30
C GLU A 111 -10.83 -7.80 7.74
N TYR A 112 -11.77 -6.97 7.29
CA TYR A 112 -13.06 -7.42 6.75
C TYR A 112 -12.91 -8.14 5.41
N GLN A 113 -11.99 -7.72 4.54
CA GLN A 113 -11.66 -8.46 3.32
C GLN A 113 -11.05 -9.83 3.65
N GLY A 114 -10.25 -9.93 4.72
CA GLY A 114 -9.76 -11.20 5.24
C GLY A 114 -10.88 -12.12 5.77
N TYR A 115 -11.92 -11.55 6.38
CA TYR A 115 -13.12 -12.31 6.76
C TYR A 115 -13.91 -12.77 5.53
N GLU A 116 -14.11 -11.91 4.54
CA GLU A 116 -14.83 -12.24 3.30
C GLU A 116 -14.19 -13.44 2.59
N LYS A 117 -12.87 -13.41 2.38
CA LYS A 117 -12.13 -14.51 1.73
C LYS A 117 -12.31 -15.83 2.48
N ARG A 118 -12.24 -15.82 3.82
CA ARG A 118 -12.44 -17.02 4.64
C ARG A 118 -13.87 -17.55 4.56
N LEU A 119 -14.87 -16.66 4.60
CA LEU A 119 -16.28 -17.05 4.47
C LEU A 119 -16.56 -17.68 3.11
N LEU A 120 -16.04 -17.12 2.02
CA LEU A 120 -16.15 -17.70 0.68
C LEU A 120 -15.50 -19.10 0.61
N ALA A 121 -14.31 -19.26 1.17
CA ALA A 121 -13.65 -20.58 1.22
C ALA A 121 -14.46 -21.60 2.03
N MET A 122 -15.05 -21.19 3.16
CA MET A 122 -15.93 -22.05 3.96
C MET A 122 -17.17 -22.48 3.18
N ILE A 123 -17.84 -21.54 2.49
CA ILE A 123 -19.01 -21.84 1.64
C ILE A 123 -18.64 -22.84 0.56
N GLN A 124 -17.56 -22.56 -0.20
CA GLN A 124 -17.10 -23.45 -1.26
C GLN A 124 -16.79 -24.86 -0.74
N GLN A 125 -16.17 -24.97 0.44
CA GLN A 125 -15.90 -26.26 1.06
C GLN A 125 -17.21 -27.01 1.40
N ARG A 126 -18.23 -26.32 1.94
CA ARG A 126 -19.51 -26.95 2.29
C ARG A 126 -20.29 -27.37 1.04
N GLU A 127 -20.27 -26.57 -0.01
CA GLU A 127 -20.87 -26.89 -1.31
C GLU A 127 -20.22 -28.13 -1.95
N GLN A 128 -18.88 -28.24 -1.88
CA GLN A 128 -18.17 -29.43 -2.34
C GLN A 128 -18.52 -30.68 -1.53
N HIS A 129 -18.67 -30.55 -0.21
CA HIS A 129 -19.13 -31.63 0.64
C HIS A 129 -20.58 -32.02 0.33
N LEU A 130 -21.44 -31.04 0.07
CA LEU A 130 -22.85 -31.26 -0.28
C LEU A 130 -22.98 -32.05 -1.58
N ALA A 131 -22.15 -31.73 -2.59
CA ALA A 131 -22.12 -32.45 -3.87
C ALA A 131 -21.70 -33.93 -3.75
N ARG A 132 -21.03 -34.31 -2.66
CA ARG A 132 -20.56 -35.68 -2.38
C ARG A 132 -21.40 -36.40 -1.32
N ALA A 133 -22.35 -35.72 -0.69
CA ALA A 133 -23.12 -36.29 0.40
C ALA A 133 -24.18 -37.26 -0.11
N GLU A 134 -24.15 -38.50 0.38
CA GLU A 134 -25.07 -39.56 -0.06
C GLU A 134 -26.38 -39.59 0.72
N THR A 135 -26.40 -39.03 1.95
CA THR A 135 -27.57 -39.09 2.83
C THR A 135 -28.31 -37.75 2.89
N LEU A 136 -29.64 -37.83 2.86
CA LEU A 136 -30.51 -36.65 2.91
C LEU A 136 -30.30 -35.83 4.20
N SER A 137 -30.03 -36.48 5.33
CA SER A 137 -29.78 -35.79 6.61
C SER A 137 -28.52 -34.93 6.56
N VAL A 138 -27.43 -35.44 5.99
CA VAL A 138 -26.16 -34.70 5.82
C VAL A 138 -26.35 -33.56 4.81
N GLN A 139 -27.07 -33.80 3.72
CA GLN A 139 -27.39 -32.76 2.75
C GLN A 139 -28.17 -31.60 3.39
N GLN A 140 -29.23 -31.90 4.14
CA GLN A 140 -30.03 -30.88 4.83
C GLN A 140 -29.21 -30.08 5.85
N GLN A 141 -28.29 -30.73 6.58
CA GLN A 141 -27.39 -30.05 7.50
C GLN A 141 -26.46 -29.08 6.75
N LEU A 142 -25.80 -29.57 5.69
CA LEU A 142 -24.86 -28.77 4.90
C LEU A 142 -25.54 -27.57 4.23
N ILE A 143 -26.77 -27.72 3.74
CA ILE A 143 -27.55 -26.59 3.17
C ILE A 143 -27.76 -25.51 4.24
N ARG A 144 -28.19 -25.88 5.45
CA ARG A 144 -28.37 -24.92 6.56
C ARG A 144 -27.06 -24.22 6.93
N GLU A 145 -25.95 -24.95 6.93
CA GLU A 145 -24.63 -24.36 7.19
C GLU A 145 -24.22 -23.36 6.09
N VAL A 146 -24.49 -23.68 4.82
CA VAL A 146 -24.25 -22.77 3.69
C VAL A 146 -25.10 -21.50 3.83
N ASP A 147 -26.39 -21.62 4.11
CA ASP A 147 -27.30 -20.48 4.28
C ASP A 147 -26.81 -19.54 5.40
N GLN A 148 -26.42 -20.12 6.55
CA GLN A 148 -25.85 -19.34 7.66
C GLN A 148 -24.55 -18.63 7.28
N LEU A 149 -23.68 -19.27 6.50
CA LEU A 149 -22.43 -18.64 6.03
C LEU A 149 -22.71 -17.54 5.02
N GLN A 150 -23.72 -17.70 4.15
CA GLN A 150 -24.15 -16.68 3.19
C GLN A 150 -24.71 -15.45 3.89
N GLU A 151 -25.52 -15.60 4.95
CA GLU A 151 -25.99 -14.47 5.76
C GLU A 151 -24.83 -13.71 6.40
N ARG A 152 -23.85 -14.44 6.96
CA ARG A 152 -22.64 -13.83 7.55
C ARG A 152 -21.83 -13.08 6.50
N LEU A 153 -21.70 -13.64 5.30
CA LEU A 153 -21.03 -13.00 4.17
C LEU A 153 -21.74 -11.71 3.75
N ALA A 154 -23.07 -11.72 3.67
CA ALA A 154 -23.86 -10.53 3.35
C ALA A 154 -23.65 -9.41 4.37
N ARG A 155 -23.66 -9.74 5.67
CA ARG A 155 -23.37 -8.77 6.75
C ARG A 155 -21.94 -8.24 6.66
N CYS A 156 -20.96 -9.09 6.35
CA CYS A 156 -19.56 -8.70 6.15
C CYS A 156 -19.41 -7.71 4.98
N ARG A 157 -20.03 -8.00 3.83
CA ARG A 157 -20.02 -7.11 2.66
C ARG A 157 -20.69 -5.77 2.95
N ALA A 158 -21.81 -5.76 3.67
CA ALA A 158 -22.45 -4.53 4.10
C ALA A 158 -21.55 -3.70 5.03
N ALA A 159 -20.76 -4.34 5.90
CA ALA A 159 -19.80 -3.65 6.76
C ALA A 159 -18.62 -3.05 5.96
N ILE A 160 -18.11 -3.78 4.95
CA ILE A 160 -17.08 -3.26 4.02
C ILE A 160 -17.61 -2.04 3.27
N TYR A 161 -18.81 -2.13 2.70
CA TYR A 161 -19.44 -1.02 1.98
C TYR A 161 -19.60 0.23 2.86
N LYS A 162 -20.00 0.05 4.13
CA LYS A 162 -20.08 1.16 5.09
C LYS A 162 -18.74 1.83 5.40
N LEU A 163 -17.62 1.10 5.31
CA LEU A 163 -16.29 1.67 5.48
C LEU A 163 -15.83 2.47 4.25
N GLU A 164 -16.33 2.12 3.05
CA GLU A 164 -15.98 2.75 1.78
C GLU A 164 -16.80 4.02 1.49
N LEU A 165 -17.97 4.15 2.12
CA LEU A 165 -18.77 5.38 2.04
C LEU A 165 -17.97 6.59 2.58
N PRO A 166 -17.83 7.67 1.80
CA PRO A 166 -17.24 8.90 2.32
C PRO A 166 -18.07 9.36 3.51
N ALA A 167 -17.40 9.80 4.58
CA ALA A 167 -18.11 10.39 5.71
C ALA A 167 -18.89 11.59 5.17
N MET A 168 -20.22 11.51 5.13
CA MET A 168 -21.02 12.68 4.80
C MET A 168 -20.64 13.81 5.78
N PRO A 169 -20.37 15.02 5.28
CA PRO A 169 -20.17 16.16 6.17
C PRO A 169 -21.45 16.34 7.00
N ARG A 170 -21.29 16.43 8.32
CA ARG A 170 -22.36 16.87 9.24
C ARG A 170 -22.50 18.37 9.18
#